data_AF-A0A7C1EJC7-F1
#
_entry.id   AF-A0A7C1EJC7-F1
#
_cell.length_a   1.000
_cell.length_b   1.000
_cell.length_c   1.000
_cell.angle_alpha   90.00
_cell.angle_beta   90.00
_cell.angle_gamma   90.00
#
_symmetry.space_group_name_H-M   'P 1'
#
loop_
_entity.id
_entity.type
_entity.pdbx_description
1 polymer ?
#
loop_
_entity_poly.entity_id
_entity_poly.type
_entity_poly.pdbx_seq_one_letter_code
_entity_poly.pdbx_strand_id
1 'polypeptide(L)'
;VGPPGTGKTMLCAAMAKLALRKKRVVVYVSGADDDGASFHKIHHALNVVANAGYPVLLIVEEIDVYLRKDDKARILNVLDGLESPNNPRGALLLATTNYPEVIDERIAKRPGRMDRILVIPPIQDEILAQMMLEHYMGPQWQPEHISVVPQLVGQTGAFVREVALHARMLAAHNHQRIVTLDTLRQSIGSLSNQMNTGDDLMPRRQIGFGRAPGGNGFGDIDPLTRTPFIEGETNDD
;
A
#
# COMPACT_ATOMS: atom_id res chain seq x y z
N VAL A 1 -10.50 2.48 -4.49
CA VAL A 1 -9.57 3.50 -3.96
C VAL A 1 -9.93 3.82 -2.51
N GLY A 2 -9.01 4.34 -1.71
CA GLY A 2 -9.29 4.79 -0.35
C GLY A 2 -8.06 4.71 0.56
N PRO A 3 -8.12 5.27 1.78
CA PRO A 3 -6.98 5.29 2.70
C PRO A 3 -6.42 3.88 3.00
N PRO A 4 -5.14 3.75 3.37
CA PRO A 4 -4.58 2.49 3.88
C PRO A 4 -5.42 1.91 5.02
N GLY A 5 -5.50 0.59 5.12
CA GLY A 5 -6.21 -0.08 6.23
C GLY A 5 -7.74 -0.14 6.11
N THR A 6 -8.37 0.37 5.05
CA THR A 6 -9.83 0.26 4.84
C THR A 6 -10.32 -1.08 4.28
N GLY A 7 -9.42 -2.06 4.10
CA GLY A 7 -9.81 -3.41 3.67
C GLY A 7 -9.84 -3.65 2.15
N LYS A 8 -9.23 -2.78 1.34
CA LYS A 8 -9.10 -2.97 -0.13
C LYS A 8 -8.49 -4.33 -0.50
N THR A 9 -7.41 -4.73 0.17
CA THR A 9 -6.76 -6.04 -0.04
C THR A 9 -7.64 -7.22 0.38
N MET A 10 -8.35 -7.09 1.51
CA MET A 10 -9.32 -8.11 1.93
C MET A 10 -10.46 -8.25 0.92
N LEU A 11 -10.93 -7.15 0.33
CA LEU A 11 -11.92 -7.18 -0.74
C LEU A 11 -11.39 -7.91 -1.98
N CYS A 12 -10.16 -7.63 -2.41
CA CYS A 12 -9.51 -8.36 -3.51
C CYS A 12 -9.44 -9.87 -3.24
N ALA A 13 -8.98 -10.27 -2.05
CA ALA A 13 -8.92 -11.68 -1.66
C ALA A 13 -10.31 -12.34 -1.63
N ALA A 14 -11.33 -11.63 -1.12
CA ALA A 14 -12.71 -12.11 -1.11
C ALA A 14 -13.27 -12.30 -2.53
N MET A 15 -13.00 -11.34 -3.44
CA MET A 15 -13.40 -11.42 -4.84
C MET A 15 -12.70 -12.55 -5.58
N ALA A 16 -11.39 -12.76 -5.35
CA ALA A 16 -10.65 -13.90 -5.87
C ALA A 16 -11.30 -15.22 -5.44
N LYS A 17 -11.56 -15.37 -4.14
CA LYS A 17 -12.19 -16.58 -3.57
C LYS A 17 -13.58 -16.82 -4.17
N LEU A 18 -14.38 -15.77 -4.35
CA LEU A 18 -15.69 -15.85 -4.99
C LEU A 18 -15.60 -16.30 -6.45
N ALA A 19 -14.66 -15.75 -7.22
CA ALA A 19 -14.43 -16.11 -8.61
C ALA A 19 -14.00 -17.58 -8.75
N LEU A 20 -13.07 -18.04 -7.90
CA LEU A 20 -12.64 -19.44 -7.87
C LEU A 20 -13.80 -20.39 -7.53
N ARG A 21 -14.66 -20.04 -6.55
CA ARG A 21 -15.88 -20.81 -6.25
C ARG A 21 -16.84 -20.90 -7.43
N LYS A 22 -16.88 -19.87 -8.27
CA LYS A 22 -17.64 -19.83 -9.53
C LYS A 22 -16.89 -20.46 -10.72
N LYS A 23 -15.79 -21.18 -10.47
CA LYS A 23 -14.94 -21.84 -11.48
C LYS A 23 -14.43 -20.88 -12.56
N ARG A 24 -14.08 -19.64 -12.15
CA ARG A 24 -13.45 -18.64 -13.02
C ARG A 24 -11.95 -18.65 -12.81
N VAL A 25 -11.21 -18.26 -13.84
CA VAL A 25 -9.76 -18.08 -13.74
C VAL A 25 -9.47 -16.75 -13.07
N VAL A 26 -8.52 -16.75 -12.14
CA VAL A 26 -8.07 -15.56 -11.43
C VAL A 26 -6.57 -15.41 -11.65
N VAL A 27 -6.15 -14.22 -12.07
CA VAL A 27 -4.74 -13.82 -12.11
C VAL A 27 -4.58 -12.73 -11.05
N TYR A 28 -3.66 -12.93 -10.11
CA TYR A 28 -3.44 -12.02 -8.98
C TYR A 28 -2.03 -11.46 -9.03
N VAL A 29 -1.91 -10.14 -9.02
CA VAL A 29 -0.65 -9.40 -9.04
C VAL A 29 -0.60 -8.51 -7.81
N SER A 30 0.40 -8.72 -6.95
CA SER A 30 0.65 -7.91 -5.76
C SER A 30 1.84 -6.97 -5.97
N GLY A 31 1.75 -5.73 -5.48
CA GLY A 31 2.77 -4.68 -5.63
C GLY A 31 4.01 -4.80 -4.75
N ALA A 32 4.12 -5.85 -3.93
CA ALA A 32 5.09 -5.93 -2.82
C ALA A 32 6.58 -6.06 -3.21
N ASP A 33 6.92 -6.15 -4.51
CA ASP A 33 8.30 -6.37 -4.94
C ASP A 33 8.87 -5.08 -5.56
N ASP A 34 9.84 -4.45 -4.89
CA ASP A 34 10.41 -3.16 -5.31
C ASP A 34 11.68 -3.29 -6.18
N ASP A 35 12.05 -4.52 -6.52
CA ASP A 35 13.30 -4.94 -7.17
C ASP A 35 13.31 -4.82 -8.71
N GLY A 36 12.46 -3.97 -9.30
CA GLY A 36 12.39 -3.75 -10.75
C GLY A 36 11.75 -4.91 -11.55
N ALA A 37 11.51 -6.07 -10.92
CA ALA A 37 10.76 -7.18 -11.51
C ALA A 37 9.25 -6.90 -11.62
N SER A 38 8.76 -5.88 -10.92
CA SER A 38 7.34 -5.54 -10.82
C SER A 38 6.70 -5.23 -12.19
N PHE A 39 7.42 -4.53 -13.09
CA PHE A 39 6.90 -4.27 -14.44
C PHE A 39 6.69 -5.56 -15.25
N HIS A 40 7.66 -6.48 -15.23
CA HIS A 40 7.53 -7.74 -15.95
C HIS A 40 6.36 -8.58 -15.44
N LYS A 41 6.10 -8.58 -14.13
CA LYS A 41 4.96 -9.30 -13.53
C LYS A 41 3.63 -8.79 -14.04
N ILE A 42 3.39 -7.48 -13.95
CA ILE A 42 2.12 -6.89 -14.40
C ILE A 42 1.96 -7.00 -15.93
N HIS A 43 3.04 -6.77 -16.70
CA HIS A 43 3.03 -6.90 -18.15
C HIS A 43 2.73 -8.34 -18.59
N HIS A 44 3.36 -9.33 -17.96
CA HIS A 44 3.11 -10.74 -18.24
C HIS A 44 1.67 -11.13 -17.89
N ALA A 45 1.18 -10.73 -16.71
CA ALA A 45 -0.19 -11.00 -16.29
C ALA A 45 -1.22 -10.43 -17.27
N LEU A 46 -1.03 -9.18 -17.69
CA LEU A 46 -1.91 -8.54 -18.67
C LEU A 46 -1.87 -9.25 -20.03
N ASN A 47 -0.69 -9.66 -20.51
CA ASN A 47 -0.57 -10.42 -21.76
C ASN A 47 -1.26 -11.79 -21.69
N VAL A 48 -1.15 -12.49 -20.56
CA VAL A 48 -1.86 -13.76 -20.34
C VAL A 48 -3.39 -13.54 -20.39
N VAL A 49 -3.87 -12.46 -19.79
CA VAL A 49 -5.31 -12.13 -19.74
C VAL A 49 -5.84 -11.67 -21.11
N ALA A 50 -5.10 -10.83 -21.82
CA ALA A 50 -5.48 -10.31 -23.13
C ALA A 50 -5.56 -11.40 -24.21
N ASN A 51 -4.79 -12.48 -24.05
CA ASN A 51 -4.78 -13.62 -24.97
C ASN A 51 -5.56 -14.83 -24.42
N ALA A 52 -6.33 -14.65 -23.34
CA ALA A 52 -7.14 -15.73 -22.78
C ALA A 52 -8.37 -16.01 -23.66
N GLY A 53 -8.62 -17.27 -24.00
CA GLY A 53 -9.86 -17.71 -24.68
C GLY A 53 -11.07 -17.87 -23.75
N TYR A 54 -11.01 -17.34 -22.52
CA TYR A 54 -11.97 -17.55 -21.45
C TYR A 54 -12.04 -16.33 -20.52
N PRO A 55 -13.14 -16.14 -19.77
CA PRO A 55 -13.28 -14.99 -18.87
C PRO A 55 -12.30 -15.10 -17.70
N VAL A 56 -11.56 -14.03 -17.45
CA VAL A 56 -10.55 -13.95 -16.38
C VAL A 56 -10.84 -12.76 -15.46
N LEU A 57 -10.71 -12.98 -14.16
CA LEU A 57 -10.59 -11.91 -13.17
C LEU A 57 -9.11 -11.60 -12.97
N LEU A 58 -8.67 -10.41 -13.39
CA LEU A 58 -7.34 -9.89 -13.10
C LEU A 58 -7.43 -8.99 -11.86
N ILE A 59 -6.66 -9.30 -10.83
CA ILE A 59 -6.52 -8.47 -9.63
C ILE A 59 -5.14 -7.85 -9.62
N VAL A 60 -5.07 -6.53 -9.48
CA VAL A 60 -3.82 -5.78 -9.36
C VAL A 60 -3.87 -4.93 -8.09
N GLU A 61 -3.08 -5.30 -7.09
CA GLU A 61 -2.99 -4.51 -5.87
C GLU A 61 -1.97 -3.40 -5.98
N GLU A 62 -2.27 -2.27 -5.34
CA GLU A 62 -1.38 -1.11 -5.24
C GLU A 62 -0.86 -0.69 -6.61
N ILE A 63 -1.80 -0.50 -7.56
CA ILE A 63 -1.48 -0.15 -8.95
C ILE A 63 -0.61 1.11 -9.03
N ASP A 64 -0.73 1.99 -8.04
CA ASP A 64 0.08 3.19 -7.86
C ASP A 64 1.60 2.91 -7.76
N VAL A 65 2.03 1.76 -7.23
CA VAL A 65 3.45 1.34 -7.23
C VAL A 65 4.00 1.28 -8.66
N TYR A 66 3.18 0.80 -9.59
CA TYR A 66 3.55 0.65 -10.99
C TYR A 66 3.43 1.97 -11.77
N LEU A 67 2.56 2.89 -11.32
CA LEU A 67 2.36 4.19 -11.97
C LEU A 67 3.39 5.25 -11.55
N ARG A 68 4.13 5.04 -10.44
CA ARG A 68 5.17 5.96 -9.94
C ARG A 68 6.53 5.80 -10.64
N LYS A 69 6.75 4.74 -11.42
CA LYS A 69 8.01 4.47 -12.14
C LYS A 69 7.96 5.01 -13.58
N ASP A 70 9.11 5.04 -14.26
CA ASP A 70 9.22 5.40 -15.69
C ASP A 70 8.34 4.51 -16.61
N ASP A 71 7.85 3.39 -16.08
CA ASP A 71 6.99 2.45 -16.76
C ASP A 71 5.51 2.87 -16.90
N LYS A 72 5.10 4.03 -16.35
CA LYS A 72 3.70 4.50 -16.38
C LYS A 72 3.08 4.39 -17.78
N ALA A 73 3.75 4.93 -18.80
CA ALA A 73 3.26 4.90 -20.18
C ALA A 73 3.11 3.48 -20.73
N ARG A 74 4.02 2.56 -20.35
CA ARG A 74 4.01 1.17 -20.80
C ARG A 74 2.83 0.42 -20.19
N ILE A 75 2.61 0.58 -18.88
CA ILE A 75 1.46 -0.05 -18.19
C ILE A 75 0.14 0.46 -18.76
N LEU A 76 0.04 1.77 -19.02
CA LEU A 76 -1.14 2.37 -19.65
C LEU A 76 -1.46 1.76 -21.01
N ASN A 77 -0.44 1.58 -21.87
CA ASN A 77 -0.63 0.97 -23.17
C ASN A 77 -1.07 -0.51 -23.06
N VAL A 78 -0.61 -1.21 -22.04
CA VAL A 78 -1.00 -2.62 -21.83
C VAL A 78 -2.41 -2.72 -21.26
N LEU A 79 -2.83 -1.77 -20.43
CA LEU A 79 -4.23 -1.67 -19.97
C LEU A 79 -5.19 -1.41 -21.15
N ASP A 80 -4.78 -0.62 -22.15
CA ASP A 80 -5.55 -0.48 -23.42
C ASP A 80 -5.69 -1.82 -24.16
N GLY A 81 -4.68 -2.68 -24.06
CA GLY A 81 -4.66 -3.99 -24.68
C GLY A 81 -5.57 -5.04 -24.02
N LEU A 82 -6.17 -4.76 -22.85
CA LEU A 82 -7.12 -5.69 -22.23
C LEU A 82 -8.43 -5.83 -23.03
N GLU A 83 -8.80 -4.83 -23.81
CA GLU A 83 -9.92 -4.89 -24.76
C GLU A 83 -9.56 -5.65 -26.05
N SER A 84 -8.42 -6.36 -26.07
CA SER A 84 -7.94 -7.07 -27.25
C SER A 84 -8.99 -8.04 -27.81
N PRO A 85 -9.16 -8.10 -29.15
CA PRO A 85 -10.04 -9.06 -29.80
C PRO A 85 -9.66 -10.53 -29.53
N ASN A 86 -8.45 -10.78 -29.02
CA ASN A 86 -7.98 -12.12 -28.67
C ASN A 86 -8.68 -12.72 -27.43
N ASN A 87 -9.30 -11.89 -26.60
CA ASN A 87 -10.18 -12.34 -25.52
C ASN A 87 -11.62 -11.88 -25.75
N PRO A 88 -12.37 -12.54 -26.67
CA PRO A 88 -13.74 -12.14 -27.01
C PRO A 88 -14.74 -12.35 -25.86
N ARG A 89 -14.34 -13.05 -24.79
CA ARG A 89 -15.15 -13.27 -23.59
C ARG A 89 -14.89 -12.21 -22.51
N GLY A 90 -13.92 -11.33 -22.72
CA GLY A 90 -13.56 -10.22 -21.86
C GLY A 90 -12.79 -10.62 -20.60
N ALA A 91 -12.23 -9.60 -19.96
CA ALA A 91 -11.59 -9.69 -18.66
C ALA A 91 -12.20 -8.67 -17.70
N LEU A 92 -12.27 -9.01 -16.42
CA LEU A 92 -12.59 -8.05 -15.37
C LEU A 92 -11.30 -7.68 -14.64
N LEU A 93 -10.90 -6.42 -14.73
CA LEU A 93 -9.80 -5.86 -13.94
C LEU A 93 -10.34 -5.28 -12.63
N LEU A 94 -9.82 -5.78 -11.50
CA LEU A 94 -9.99 -5.19 -10.19
C LEU A 94 -8.64 -4.64 -9.71
N ALA A 95 -8.52 -3.32 -9.67
CA ALA A 95 -7.30 -2.64 -9.21
C ALA A 95 -7.52 -1.90 -7.88
N THR A 96 -6.51 -1.90 -7.01
CA THR A 96 -6.53 -1.10 -5.77
C THR A 96 -5.43 -0.04 -5.80
N THR A 97 -5.70 1.10 -5.14
CA THR A 97 -4.70 2.15 -4.89
C THR A 97 -5.02 2.84 -3.56
N ASN A 98 -3.96 3.23 -2.85
CA ASN A 98 -4.03 4.13 -1.69
C ASN A 98 -3.95 5.61 -2.09
N TYR A 99 -3.51 5.89 -3.32
CA TYR A 99 -3.21 7.21 -3.86
C TYR A 99 -4.06 7.47 -5.12
N PRO A 100 -5.37 7.77 -4.97
CA PRO A 100 -6.24 8.02 -6.11
C PRO A 100 -5.74 9.17 -7.00
N GLU A 101 -5.03 10.15 -6.45
CA GLU A 101 -4.44 11.29 -7.15
C GLU A 101 -3.31 10.90 -8.13
N VAL A 102 -2.66 9.74 -7.91
CA VAL A 102 -1.62 9.21 -8.82
C VAL A 102 -2.24 8.56 -10.06
N ILE A 103 -3.52 8.19 -9.99
CA ILE A 103 -4.26 7.70 -11.15
C ILE A 103 -4.57 8.91 -12.04
N ASP A 104 -3.79 9.02 -13.12
CA ASP A 104 -3.94 10.02 -14.17
C ASP A 104 -5.40 10.12 -14.63
N GLU A 105 -5.88 11.34 -14.92
CA GLU A 105 -7.22 11.55 -15.48
C GLU A 105 -7.45 10.69 -16.74
N ARG A 106 -6.40 10.40 -17.51
CA ARG A 106 -6.45 9.52 -18.70
C ARG A 106 -6.78 8.06 -18.40
N ILE A 107 -6.58 7.58 -17.17
CA ILE A 107 -7.00 6.25 -16.71
C ILE A 107 -8.44 6.32 -16.22
N ALA A 108 -8.73 7.31 -15.37
CA ALA A 108 -10.02 7.42 -14.69
C ALA A 108 -11.18 7.85 -15.61
N LYS A 109 -10.89 8.63 -16.66
CA LYS A 109 -11.91 9.25 -17.52
C LYS A 109 -12.01 8.65 -18.93
N ARG A 110 -11.14 7.71 -19.30
CA ARG A 110 -11.19 7.09 -20.64
C ARG A 110 -11.98 5.77 -20.57
N PRO A 111 -13.09 5.63 -21.30
CA PRO A 111 -13.83 4.38 -21.40
C PRO A 111 -12.90 3.24 -21.82
N GLY A 112 -13.03 2.06 -21.20
CA GLY A 112 -12.27 0.85 -21.53
C GLY A 112 -11.02 0.55 -20.69
N ARG A 113 -10.59 1.49 -19.83
CA ARG A 113 -9.48 1.28 -18.86
C ARG A 113 -9.96 1.02 -17.44
N MET A 114 -10.82 1.91 -16.95
CA MET A 114 -11.49 1.80 -15.66
C MET A 114 -12.90 2.37 -15.77
N ASP A 115 -13.90 1.49 -15.82
CA ASP A 115 -15.30 1.91 -15.99
C ASP A 115 -15.95 2.38 -14.68
N ARG A 116 -15.40 1.93 -13.55
CA ARG A 116 -15.95 2.15 -12.20
C ARG A 116 -14.84 2.44 -11.21
N ILE A 117 -15.01 3.51 -10.44
CA ILE A 117 -14.18 3.83 -9.29
C ILE A 117 -15.02 3.63 -8.03
N LEU A 118 -14.63 2.67 -7.20
CA LEU A 118 -15.25 2.42 -5.90
C LEU A 118 -14.38 3.04 -4.81
N VAL A 119 -14.94 3.96 -4.03
CA VAL A 119 -14.28 4.52 -2.85
C VAL A 119 -14.62 3.64 -1.66
N ILE A 120 -13.58 3.18 -0.94
CA ILE A 120 -13.72 2.43 0.31
C ILE A 120 -13.34 3.40 1.45
N PRO A 121 -14.33 4.02 2.10
CA PRO A 121 -14.07 4.97 3.16
C PRO A 121 -13.65 4.27 4.46
N PRO A 122 -13.18 5.02 5.47
CA PRO A 122 -13.19 4.56 6.85
C PRO A 122 -14.59 4.15 7.32
N ILE A 123 -14.70 3.58 8.52
CA ILE A 123 -15.98 3.12 9.08
C ILE A 123 -16.93 4.33 9.22
N GLN A 124 -18.12 4.24 8.61
CA GLN A 124 -19.04 5.38 8.49
C GLN A 124 -20.12 5.40 9.58
N ASP A 125 -20.42 4.26 10.18
CA ASP A 125 -21.53 4.12 11.12
C ASP A 125 -21.20 3.12 12.24
N GLU A 126 -21.94 3.23 13.34
CA GLU A 126 -21.77 2.41 14.53
C GLU A 126 -22.13 0.93 14.29
N ILE A 127 -23.05 0.64 13.37
CA ILE A 127 -23.47 -0.74 13.08
C ILE A 127 -22.29 -1.49 12.46
N LEU A 128 -21.63 -0.90 11.46
CA LEU A 128 -20.44 -1.47 10.85
C LEU A 128 -19.28 -1.56 11.86
N ALA A 129 -19.06 -0.51 12.67
CA ALA A 129 -18.04 -0.52 13.72
C ALA A 129 -18.24 -1.68 14.71
N GLN A 130 -19.47 -1.87 15.19
CA GLN A 130 -19.85 -2.97 16.08
C GLN A 130 -19.63 -4.32 15.40
N MET A 131 -20.17 -4.53 14.20
CA MET A 131 -20.02 -5.79 13.46
C MET A 131 -18.54 -6.17 13.28
N MET A 132 -17.69 -5.19 12.98
CA MET A 132 -16.25 -5.42 12.83
C MET A 132 -15.58 -5.75 14.17
N LEU A 133 -15.89 -5.00 15.22
CA LEU A 133 -15.32 -5.23 16.55
C LEU A 133 -15.74 -6.61 17.09
N GLU A 134 -17.02 -6.96 16.99
CA GLU A 134 -17.55 -8.28 17.32
C GLU A 134 -16.83 -9.39 16.57
N HIS A 135 -16.67 -9.22 15.25
CA HIS A 135 -15.98 -10.19 14.40
C HIS A 135 -14.53 -10.43 14.85
N TYR A 136 -13.77 -9.36 15.14
CA TYR A 136 -12.36 -9.48 15.53
C TYR A 136 -12.18 -9.93 16.98
N MET A 137 -13.11 -9.60 17.87
CA MET A 137 -13.13 -10.13 19.24
C MET A 137 -13.48 -11.62 19.29
N GLY A 138 -14.38 -12.06 18.41
CA GLY A 138 -14.83 -13.45 18.36
C GLY A 138 -15.37 -13.89 19.72
N PRO A 139 -14.89 -15.01 20.31
CA PRO A 139 -15.36 -15.50 21.60
C PRO A 139 -15.12 -14.56 22.79
N GLN A 140 -14.29 -13.52 22.64
CA GLN A 140 -13.98 -12.56 23.69
C GLN A 140 -14.95 -11.37 23.73
N TRP A 141 -15.86 -11.26 22.77
CA TRP A 141 -16.88 -10.23 22.75
C TRP A 141 -17.78 -10.30 23.98
N GLN A 142 -18.04 -9.13 24.58
CA GLN A 142 -18.95 -8.99 25.72
C GLN A 142 -19.91 -7.83 25.46
N PRO A 143 -21.19 -7.89 25.92
CA PRO A 143 -22.17 -6.83 25.70
C PRO A 143 -21.68 -5.43 26.10
N GLU A 144 -20.85 -5.32 27.14
CA GLU A 144 -20.34 -4.06 27.66
C GLU A 144 -19.36 -3.36 26.70
N HIS A 145 -18.76 -4.11 25.76
CA HIS A 145 -17.88 -3.57 24.71
C HIS A 145 -18.62 -2.63 23.75
N ILE A 146 -19.94 -2.71 23.66
CA ILE A 146 -20.73 -1.79 22.83
C ILE A 146 -20.46 -0.32 23.17
N SER A 147 -20.10 -0.03 24.41
CA SER A 147 -19.81 1.34 24.88
C SER A 147 -18.59 2.01 24.22
N VAL A 148 -17.72 1.25 23.55
CA VAL A 148 -16.57 1.82 22.81
C VAL A 148 -16.84 1.99 21.31
N VAL A 149 -17.91 1.42 20.78
CA VAL A 149 -18.25 1.45 19.35
C VAL A 149 -18.28 2.87 18.76
N PRO A 150 -18.85 3.89 19.43
CA PRO A 150 -18.84 5.26 18.89
C PRO A 150 -17.44 5.82 18.64
N GLN A 151 -16.42 5.37 19.39
CA GLN A 151 -15.03 5.82 19.23
C GLN A 151 -14.34 5.21 17.99
N LEU A 152 -14.93 4.17 17.41
CA LEU A 152 -14.40 3.47 16.23
C LEU A 152 -14.98 4.01 14.92
N VAL A 153 -16.02 4.85 14.99
CA VAL A 153 -16.54 5.56 13.82
C VAL A 153 -15.47 6.52 13.30
N GLY A 154 -15.29 6.56 11.98
CA GLY A 154 -14.24 7.32 11.32
C GLY A 154 -12.88 6.61 11.29
N GLN A 155 -12.69 5.52 12.03
CA GLN A 155 -11.44 4.74 12.02
C GLN A 155 -11.37 3.76 10.86
N THR A 156 -10.16 3.29 10.54
CA THR A 156 -9.95 2.27 9.50
C THR A 156 -10.29 0.87 10.02
N GLY A 157 -10.60 -0.06 9.11
CA GLY A 157 -10.83 -1.45 9.49
C GLY A 157 -9.61 -2.13 10.13
N ALA A 158 -8.40 -1.75 9.69
CA ALA A 158 -7.16 -2.17 10.30
C ALA A 158 -7.03 -1.67 11.75
N PHE A 159 -7.41 -0.43 12.05
CA PHE A 159 -7.43 0.09 13.42
C PHE A 159 -8.30 -0.78 14.33
N VAL A 160 -9.54 -1.08 13.93
CA VAL A 160 -10.46 -1.90 14.74
C VAL A 160 -9.91 -3.31 14.96
N ARG A 161 -9.30 -3.90 13.93
CA ARG A 161 -8.62 -5.19 14.05
C ARG A 161 -7.50 -5.14 15.09
N GLU A 162 -6.64 -4.13 15.02
CA GLU A 162 -5.53 -3.96 15.95
C GLU A 162 -6.02 -3.69 17.37
N VAL A 163 -7.07 -2.89 17.56
CA VAL A 163 -7.71 -2.67 18.86
C VAL A 163 -8.10 -4.00 19.51
N ALA A 164 -8.77 -4.88 18.76
CA ALA A 164 -9.19 -6.18 19.27
C ALA A 164 -8.00 -7.12 19.56
N LEU A 165 -7.02 -7.18 18.66
CA LEU A 165 -5.82 -8.01 18.83
C LEU A 165 -5.00 -7.55 20.02
N HIS A 166 -4.72 -6.26 20.12
CA HIS A 166 -3.97 -5.67 21.22
C HIS A 166 -4.69 -5.82 22.57
N ALA A 167 -6.02 -5.64 22.61
CA ALA A 167 -6.80 -5.89 23.83
C ALA A 167 -6.69 -7.35 24.31
N ARG A 168 -6.71 -8.31 23.38
CA ARG A 168 -6.50 -9.74 23.70
C ARG A 168 -5.09 -10.01 24.21
N MET A 169 -4.08 -9.36 23.64
CA MET A 169 -2.69 -9.45 24.11
C MET A 169 -2.54 -8.86 25.52
N LEU A 170 -3.14 -7.71 25.79
CA LEU A 170 -3.13 -7.08 27.12
C LEU A 170 -3.81 -7.97 28.17
N ALA A 171 -4.97 -8.54 27.86
CA ALA A 171 -5.64 -9.48 28.75
C ALA A 171 -4.74 -10.71 29.05
N ALA A 172 -4.14 -11.29 28.01
CA ALA A 172 -3.23 -12.43 28.17
C ALA A 172 -1.99 -12.09 29.00
N HIS A 173 -1.37 -10.92 28.77
CA HIS A 173 -0.25 -10.41 29.55
C HIS A 173 -0.59 -10.25 31.02
N ASN A 174 -1.81 -9.78 31.32
CA ASN A 174 -2.29 -9.59 32.69
C ASN A 174 -2.90 -10.86 33.31
N HIS A 175 -2.69 -12.03 32.68
CA HIS A 175 -3.24 -13.32 33.08
C HIS A 175 -4.78 -13.34 33.20
N GLN A 176 -5.47 -12.48 32.47
CA GLN A 176 -6.93 -12.43 32.38
C GLN A 176 -7.42 -13.39 31.30
N ARG A 177 -8.47 -14.17 31.61
CA ARG A 177 -9.11 -15.07 30.64
C ARG A 177 -10.09 -14.37 29.70
N ILE A 178 -10.51 -13.17 30.08
CA ILE A 178 -11.51 -12.37 29.38
C ILE A 178 -10.97 -10.96 29.09
N VAL A 179 -11.32 -10.41 27.94
CA VAL A 179 -11.05 -9.00 27.62
C VAL A 179 -12.11 -8.13 28.27
N THR A 180 -11.79 -7.49 29.39
CA THR A 180 -12.72 -6.56 30.06
C THR A 180 -12.88 -5.27 29.25
N LEU A 181 -13.94 -4.51 29.56
CA LEU A 181 -14.16 -3.18 28.98
C LEU A 181 -12.95 -2.25 29.23
N ASP A 182 -12.34 -2.31 30.42
CA ASP A 182 -11.18 -1.48 30.73
C ASP A 182 -9.94 -1.84 29.91
N THR A 183 -9.68 -3.14 29.70
CA THR A 183 -8.60 -3.60 28.82
C THR A 183 -8.83 -3.14 27.38
N LEU A 184 -10.08 -3.17 26.91
CA LEU A 184 -10.43 -2.67 25.58
C LEU A 184 -10.25 -1.15 25.46
N ARG A 185 -10.68 -0.37 26.46
CA ARG A 185 -10.46 1.09 26.51
C ARG A 185 -8.97 1.43 26.56
N GLN A 186 -8.18 0.68 27.34
CA GLN A 186 -6.74 0.82 27.37
C GLN A 186 -6.13 0.57 25.98
N SER A 187 -6.57 -0.47 25.29
CA SER A 187 -6.11 -0.78 23.93
C SER A 187 -6.35 0.38 22.96
N ILE A 188 -7.57 0.94 22.95
CA ILE A 188 -7.92 2.09 22.12
C ILE A 188 -7.03 3.29 22.47
N GLY A 189 -6.91 3.62 23.76
CA GLY A 189 -6.09 4.75 24.22
C GLY A 189 -4.61 4.62 23.82
N SER A 190 -4.02 3.44 23.97
CA SER A 190 -2.63 3.18 23.58
C SER A 190 -2.41 3.34 22.08
N LEU A 191 -3.30 2.77 21.25
CA LEU A 191 -3.16 2.83 19.79
C LEU A 191 -3.41 4.24 19.25
N SER A 192 -4.43 4.95 19.75
CA SER A 192 -4.69 6.34 19.38
C SER A 192 -3.50 7.25 19.70
N ASN A 193 -2.87 7.06 20.87
CA ASN A 193 -1.68 7.81 21.24
C ASN A 193 -0.49 7.47 20.32
N GLN A 194 -0.27 6.20 20.01
CA GLN A 194 0.81 5.79 19.09
C GLN A 194 0.64 6.37 17.69
N MET A 195 -0.59 6.50 17.19
CA MET A 195 -0.84 7.13 15.88
C MET A 195 -0.55 8.63 15.93
N ASN A 196 -0.99 9.31 16.99
CA ASN A 196 -0.74 10.74 17.17
C ASN A 196 0.75 11.06 17.39
N THR A 197 1.49 10.21 18.12
CA THR A 197 2.94 10.37 18.33
C THR A 197 3.75 9.88 17.12
N GLY A 198 3.24 8.91 16.36
CA GLY A 198 3.85 8.40 15.14
C GLY A 198 3.87 9.41 14.00
N ASP A 199 2.86 10.28 13.90
CA ASP A 199 2.88 11.45 13.00
C ASP A 199 4.00 12.45 13.37
N ASP A 200 4.39 12.54 14.65
CA ASP A 200 5.49 13.39 15.13
C ASP A 200 6.88 12.71 15.03
N LEU A 201 6.94 11.38 14.87
CA LEU A 201 8.18 10.58 14.83
C LEU A 201 8.64 10.22 13.42
N MET A 202 8.03 10.80 12.38
CA MET A 202 8.52 10.72 11.00
C MET A 202 9.22 12.03 10.59
N PRO A 203 10.46 12.33 11.06
CA PRO A 203 11.32 13.14 10.22
C PRO A 203 11.52 12.29 8.97
N ARG A 204 11.19 12.84 7.79
CA ARG A 204 11.55 12.28 6.49
C ARG A 204 13.03 11.93 6.55
N ARG A 205 13.35 10.68 6.86
CA ARG A 205 14.72 10.19 6.87
C ARG A 205 15.08 10.06 5.41
N GLN A 206 15.58 11.16 4.85
CA GLN A 206 16.39 11.15 3.66
C GLN A 206 17.54 10.19 3.98
N ILE A 207 17.46 8.95 3.50
CA ILE A 207 18.59 8.02 3.51
C ILE A 207 19.56 8.57 2.47
N GLY A 208 20.22 9.67 2.82
CA GLY A 208 21.42 10.14 2.16
C GLY A 208 22.55 9.26 2.67
N PHE A 209 23.16 8.50 1.76
CA PHE A 209 24.49 7.95 1.98
C PHE A 209 25.48 9.12 2.05
N GLY A 210 25.55 9.77 3.21
CA GLY A 210 26.53 10.80 3.56
C GLY A 210 27.70 10.16 4.30
N ARG A 211 28.89 10.27 3.71
CA ARG A 211 30.20 9.91 4.27
C ARG A 211 30.35 10.37 5.73
N ALA A 212 30.92 9.49 6.55
CA ALA A 212 31.30 9.78 7.92
C ALA A 212 32.36 10.91 8.01
N PRO A 213 32.37 11.71 9.08
CA PRO A 213 33.20 12.90 9.21
C PRO A 213 34.55 12.57 9.85
N GLY A 214 35.62 13.14 9.29
CA GLY A 214 36.94 13.12 9.89
C GLY A 214 37.76 14.32 9.44
N GLY A 215 38.10 15.20 10.39
CA GLY A 215 39.35 15.97 10.37
C GLY A 215 39.31 17.38 9.78
N ASN A 216 39.00 18.35 10.64
CA ASN A 216 39.51 19.73 10.75
C ASN A 216 40.45 20.31 9.67
N GLY A 217 40.15 21.54 9.25
CA GLY A 217 41.20 22.55 8.99
C GLY A 217 40.93 23.57 7.89
N PHE A 218 40.35 24.71 8.27
CA PHE A 218 40.58 26.08 7.76
C PHE A 218 40.64 26.41 6.25
N GLY A 219 39.79 27.37 5.87
CA GLY A 219 40.23 28.56 5.11
C GLY A 219 39.77 28.66 3.65
N ASP A 220 38.74 29.47 3.41
CA ASP A 220 38.42 30.04 2.10
C ASP A 220 39.55 30.95 1.60
N ILE A 221 40.07 30.70 0.39
CA ILE A 221 40.60 31.75 -0.49
C ILE A 221 40.41 31.34 -1.97
N ASP A 222 39.78 32.24 -2.71
CA ASP A 222 39.44 32.19 -4.14
C ASP A 222 40.67 32.51 -5.04
N PRO A 223 40.59 32.61 -6.38
CA PRO A 223 41.37 31.85 -7.35
C PRO A 223 42.46 32.69 -8.03
N LEU A 224 43.13 32.11 -9.05
CA LEU A 224 44.12 32.71 -9.95
C LEU A 224 45.55 32.84 -9.39
N THR A 225 46.43 31.93 -9.83
CA THR A 225 47.70 32.25 -10.52
C THR A 225 48.44 30.93 -10.79
N ARG A 226 48.45 30.51 -12.06
CA ARG A 226 49.44 29.54 -12.56
C ARG A 226 50.51 30.33 -13.31
N THR A 227 51.73 30.29 -12.79
CA THR A 227 52.97 30.56 -13.50
C THR A 227 54.02 29.54 -13.02
N PRO A 228 55.04 29.23 -13.85
CA PRO A 228 55.45 27.86 -14.11
C PRO A 228 56.79 27.52 -13.44
N PHE A 229 57.06 26.23 -13.27
CA PHE A 229 58.40 25.73 -12.97
C PHE A 229 58.97 25.00 -14.19
N ILE A 230 59.95 25.67 -14.80
CA ILE A 230 61.12 25.17 -15.54
C ILE A 230 62.04 24.53 -14.46
N GLU A 231 62.86 23.48 -14.59
CA GLU A 231 63.73 22.92 -15.64
C GLU A 231 64.14 21.51 -15.18
N GLY A 232 64.64 20.67 -16.09
CA GLY A 232 65.27 19.41 -15.75
C GLY A 232 65.59 18.57 -16.98
N GLU A 233 66.52 19.07 -17.80
CA GLU A 233 67.15 18.36 -18.92
C GLU A 233 67.76 17.01 -18.48
N THR A 234 67.70 16.01 -19.36
CA THR A 234 68.89 15.27 -19.82
C THR A 234 68.56 14.43 -21.05
N ASN A 235 69.54 14.41 -21.94
CA ASN A 235 69.53 14.07 -23.36
C ASN A 235 69.62 12.57 -23.72
N ASP A 236 69.24 12.33 -24.98
CA ASP A 236 69.81 11.43 -26.02
C ASP A 236 70.09 9.95 -25.71
N ASP A 237 69.29 9.05 -26.31
CA ASP A 237 69.62 8.29 -27.53
C ASP A 237 68.40 7.50 -28.06
#